data_AF-A0A1B6EJ73-F1
#
_entry.id   AF-A0A1B6EJ73-F1
#
_cell.length_a   1.000
_cell.length_b   1.000
_cell.length_c   1.000
_cell.angle_alpha   90.00
_cell.angle_beta   90.00
_cell.angle_gamma   90.00
#
_symmetry.space_group_name_H-M   'P 1'
#
loop_
_entity.id
_entity.type
_entity.pdbx_description
1 polymer ?
#
loop_
_entity_poly.entity_id
_entity_poly.type
_entity_poly.pdbx_seq_one_letter_code
_entity_poly.pdbx_strand_id
1 'polypeptide(L)'
;AANDLIVEINNDIRTTYMFIQQRYDKRFPELASLVVAPLDYIRTVQELGNNLDQAKNNENLQQFLTQATIMVVSLTASTTKGVNLTKEEKDQVDEACEI
;
A
#
# COMPACT_ATOMS: atom_id res chain seq x y z
N ALA A 1 25.92 -10.09 14.13
CA ALA A 1 25.39 -11.13 13.22
C ALA A 1 23.86 -11.05 13.09
N ALA A 2 23.06 -11.42 14.09
CA ALA A 2 21.59 -11.34 13.96
C ALA A 2 21.06 -9.89 13.86
N ASN A 3 21.63 -8.97 14.62
CA ASN A 3 21.22 -7.56 14.59
C ASN A 3 21.53 -6.86 13.27
N ASP A 4 22.67 -7.21 12.64
CA ASP A 4 23.07 -6.62 11.36
C ASP A 4 22.10 -7.04 10.25
N LEU A 5 21.71 -8.32 10.24
CA LEU A 5 20.68 -8.85 9.34
C LEU A 5 19.31 -8.18 9.56
N ILE A 6 18.92 -7.95 10.82
CA ILE A 6 17.68 -7.24 11.14
C ILE A 6 17.72 -5.80 10.61
N VAL A 7 18.86 -5.12 10.72
CA VAL A 7 19.03 -3.75 10.20
C VAL A 7 18.93 -3.73 8.68
N GLU A 8 19.55 -4.69 7.98
CA GLU A 8 19.45 -4.83 6.53
C GLU A 8 18.01 -5.05 6.08
N ILE A 9 17.28 -5.99 6.69
CA ILE A 9 15.87 -6.25 6.38
C ILE A 9 15.01 -4.99 6.55
N ASN A 10 15.21 -4.23 7.64
CA ASN A 10 14.45 -2.99 7.87
C ASN A 10 14.77 -1.92 6.82
N ASN A 11 16.02 -1.84 6.35
CA ASN A 11 16.40 -0.92 5.29
C ASN A 11 15.77 -1.31 3.95
N ASP A 12 15.69 -2.61 3.65
CA ASP A 12 15.04 -3.12 2.44
C ASP A 12 13.55 -2.81 2.45
N ILE A 13 12.84 -3.11 3.55
CA ILE A 13 11.43 -2.76 3.72
C ILE A 13 11.20 -1.27 3.51
N ARG A 14 12.05 -0.41 4.09
CA ARG A 14 11.95 1.04 3.93
C ARG A 14 12.15 1.47 2.48
N THR A 15 13.13 0.89 1.79
CA THR A 15 13.44 1.20 0.40
C THR A 15 12.28 0.81 -0.52
N THR A 16 11.75 -0.40 -0.33
CA THR A 16 10.60 -0.90 -1.09
C THR A 16 9.34 -0.07 -0.83
N TYR A 17 9.06 0.27 0.43
CA TYR A 17 7.97 1.19 0.79
C TYR A 17 8.09 2.53 0.06
N MET A 18 9.27 3.17 0.08
CA MET A 18 9.48 4.45 -0.62
C MET A 18 9.26 4.32 -2.13
N PHE A 19 9.73 3.23 -2.74
CA PHE A 19 9.57 2.96 -4.17
C PHE A 19 8.10 2.81 -4.58
N ILE A 20 7.35 2.02 -3.80
CA ILE A 20 5.92 1.78 -4.00
C ILE A 20 5.14 3.07 -3.78
N GLN A 21 5.38 3.76 -2.66
CA GLN A 21 4.69 5.01 -2.34
C GLN A 21 4.83 6.04 -3.46
N GLN A 22 6.06 6.27 -3.95
CA GLN A 22 6.31 7.25 -5.00
C GLN A 22 5.50 6.99 -6.28
N ARG A 23 5.25 5.72 -6.62
CA ARG A 23 4.49 5.32 -7.82
C ARG A 23 3.00 5.30 -7.56
N TYR A 24 2.60 4.76 -6.41
CA TYR A 24 1.20 4.57 -6.05
C TYR A 24 0.52 5.87 -5.61
N ASP A 25 1.28 6.91 -5.26
CA ASP A 25 0.76 8.27 -5.02
C ASP A 25 0.00 8.81 -6.24
N LYS A 26 0.31 8.34 -7.45
CA LYS A 26 -0.49 8.68 -8.64
C LYS A 26 -1.93 8.16 -8.55
N ARG A 27 -2.15 7.01 -7.90
CA ARG A 27 -3.44 6.34 -7.77
C ARG A 27 -4.19 6.71 -6.50
N PHE A 28 -3.50 6.75 -5.37
CA PHE A 28 -4.10 6.98 -4.07
C PHE A 28 -3.13 7.72 -3.13
N PRO A 29 -2.88 9.03 -3.37
CA PRO A 29 -1.88 9.83 -2.64
C PRO A 29 -2.16 9.95 -1.14
N GLU A 30 -3.42 9.84 -0.73
CA GLU A 30 -3.79 9.94 0.67
C GLU A 30 -3.42 8.69 1.49
N LEU A 31 -3.22 7.54 0.84
CA LEU A 31 -3.05 6.25 1.52
C LEU A 31 -1.88 6.25 2.52
N ALA A 32 -0.77 6.93 2.21
CA ALA A 32 0.41 6.96 3.06
C ALA A 32 0.17 7.67 4.41
N SER A 33 -0.81 8.57 4.45
CA SER A 33 -1.25 9.23 5.69
C SER A 33 -2.23 8.38 6.50
N LEU A 34 -2.93 7.44 5.83
CA LEU A 34 -3.94 6.58 6.44
C LEU A 34 -3.35 5.28 6.99
N VAL A 35 -2.33 4.72 6.32
CA VAL A 35 -1.65 3.47 6.68
C VAL A 35 -0.16 3.77 6.84
N VAL A 36 0.23 4.08 8.08
CA VAL A 36 1.59 4.58 8.40
C VAL A 36 2.63 3.45 8.48
N ALA A 37 2.21 2.24 8.82
CA ALA A 37 3.12 1.10 8.92
C ALA A 37 3.56 0.64 7.51
N PRO A 38 4.86 0.56 7.21
CA PRO A 38 5.34 0.28 5.86
C PRO A 38 4.82 -1.03 5.25
N LEU A 39 4.84 -2.12 6.03
CA LEU A 39 4.37 -3.43 5.56
C LEU A 39 2.85 -3.44 5.32
N ASP A 40 2.08 -2.80 6.18
CA ASP A 40 0.64 -2.69 6.00
C ASP A 40 0.30 -1.82 4.78
N TYR A 41 1.06 -0.76 4.54
CA TYR A 41 0.93 0.06 3.34
C TYR A 41 1.16 -0.78 2.08
N ILE A 42 2.29 -1.50 2.01
CA ILE A 42 2.65 -2.35 0.88
C ILE A 42 1.56 -3.38 0.60
N ARG A 43 1.09 -4.09 1.62
CA ARG A 43 -0.01 -5.07 1.50
C ARG A 43 -1.31 -4.41 1.06
N THR A 44 -1.63 -3.22 1.59
CA THR A 44 -2.83 -2.49 1.19
C THR A 44 -2.77 -2.08 -0.29
N VAL A 45 -1.60 -1.64 -0.76
CA VAL A 45 -1.39 -1.32 -2.19
C VAL A 45 -1.60 -2.55 -3.06
N GLN A 46 -1.01 -3.70 -2.67
CA GLN A 46 -1.16 -4.96 -3.38
C GLN A 46 -2.62 -5.43 -3.48
N GLU A 47 -3.37 -5.32 -2.39
CA GLU A 47 -4.79 -5.71 -2.32
C GLU A 47 -5.73 -4.79 -3.10
N LEU A 48 -5.44 -3.48 -3.15
CA LEU A 48 -6.31 -2.50 -3.80
C LEU A 48 -6.00 -2.34 -5.30
N GLY A 49 -4.72 -2.21 -5.66
CA GLY A 49 -4.30 -1.86 -7.02
C GLY A 49 -5.09 -0.68 -7.61
N ASN A 50 -5.57 -0.81 -8.86
CA ASN A 50 -6.40 0.25 -9.44
C ASN A 50 -7.84 0.29 -8.89
N ASN A 51 -8.32 -0.79 -8.25
CA ASN A 51 -9.70 -0.93 -7.82
C ASN A 51 -9.87 -0.59 -6.32
N LEU A 52 -9.91 0.70 -6.00
CA LEU A 52 -10.04 1.15 -4.61
C LEU A 52 -11.39 0.79 -3.96
N ASP A 53 -12.42 0.44 -4.74
CA ASP A 53 -13.71 0.01 -4.19
C ASP A 53 -13.60 -1.31 -3.42
N GLN A 54 -12.53 -2.09 -3.65
CA GLN A 54 -12.24 -3.29 -2.89
C GLN A 54 -12.05 -3.01 -1.39
N ALA A 55 -11.65 -1.80 -0.99
CA ALA A 55 -11.36 -1.48 0.40
C ALA A 55 -12.50 -1.86 1.36
N LYS A 56 -13.77 -1.63 0.98
CA LYS A 56 -14.93 -1.72 1.88
C LYS A 56 -15.19 -3.11 2.44
N ASN A 57 -14.92 -4.17 1.68
CA ASN A 57 -15.28 -5.54 2.03
C ASN A 57 -14.14 -6.53 1.73
N ASN A 58 -12.89 -6.07 1.66
CA ASN A 58 -11.76 -6.96 1.41
C ASN A 58 -11.37 -7.69 2.70
N GLU A 59 -11.57 -9.01 2.72
CA GLU A 59 -11.25 -9.89 3.85
C GLU A 59 -9.75 -9.96 4.16
N ASN A 60 -8.88 -9.80 3.16
CA ASN A 60 -7.43 -9.77 3.36
C ASN A 60 -7.01 -8.51 4.11
N LEU A 61 -7.58 -7.35 3.80
CA LEU A 61 -7.32 -6.11 4.53
C LEU A 61 -7.70 -6.24 6.02
N GLN A 62 -8.77 -6.98 6.33
CA GLN A 62 -9.21 -7.20 7.71
C GLN A 62 -8.22 -8.04 8.54
N GLN A 63 -7.29 -8.75 7.90
CA GLN A 63 -6.28 -9.54 8.60
C GLN A 63 -5.19 -8.67 9.25
N PHE A 64 -5.01 -7.43 8.79
CA PHE A 64 -3.93 -6.56 9.25
C PHE A 64 -4.34 -5.10 9.49
N LEU A 65 -5.47 -4.63 8.96
CA LEU A 65 -6.05 -3.32 9.24
C LEU A 65 -7.25 -3.42 10.17
N THR A 66 -7.41 -2.42 11.03
CA THR A 66 -8.64 -2.30 11.82
C THR A 66 -9.83 -1.93 10.94
N GLN A 67 -11.04 -2.28 11.37
CA GLN A 67 -12.26 -1.87 10.66
C GLN A 67 -12.38 -0.34 10.55
N ALA A 68 -11.94 0.41 11.57
CA ALA A 68 -11.92 1.87 11.53
C ALA A 68 -10.98 2.39 10.41
N THR A 69 -9.79 1.81 10.29
CA THR A 69 -8.84 2.15 9.21
C THR A 69 -9.44 1.83 7.84
N ILE A 70 -10.04 0.64 7.68
CA ILE A 70 -10.69 0.22 6.42
C ILE A 70 -11.81 1.19 6.03
N MET A 71 -12.64 1.63 6.98
CA MET A 71 -13.70 2.60 6.74
C MET A 71 -13.13 3.95 6.28
N VAL A 72 -12.09 4.46 6.93
CA VAL A 72 -11.46 5.73 6.55
C VAL A 72 -10.82 5.61 5.16
N VAL A 73 -10.07 4.54 4.89
CA VAL A 73 -9.50 4.25 3.55
C VAL A 73 -10.61 4.23 2.49
N SER A 74 -11.72 3.56 2.77
CA SER A 74 -12.86 3.47 1.85
C SER A 74 -13.55 4.81 1.58
N LEU A 75 -13.67 5.67 2.60
CA LEU A 75 -14.25 7.00 2.49
C LEU A 75 -13.32 7.97 1.74
N THR A 76 -12.02 7.89 1.97
CA THR A 76 -11.04 8.71 1.25
C THR A 76 -10.90 8.23 -0.19
N ALA A 77 -10.94 6.91 -0.43
CA ALA A 77 -10.91 6.34 -1.78
C ALA A 77 -12.05 6.83 -2.68
N SER A 78 -13.25 7.09 -2.14
CA SER A 78 -14.38 7.59 -2.93
C SER A 78 -14.25 9.07 -3.34
N THR A 79 -13.33 9.81 -2.73
CA THR A 79 -13.14 11.24 -2.96
C THR A 79 -11.72 11.61 -3.41
N THR A 80 -10.81 10.63 -3.51
CA THR A 80 -9.44 10.80 -3.97
C THR A 80 -9.39 11.42 -5.37
N LYS A 81 -8.34 12.20 -5.62
CA LYS A 81 -8.05 12.81 -6.92
C LYS A 81 -7.02 12.02 -7.74
N GLY A 82 -6.58 10.87 -7.23
CA GLY A 82 -5.69 9.98 -7.95
C GLY A 82 -6.32 9.41 -9.21
N VAL A 83 -5.48 8.98 -10.14
CA VAL A 83 -5.86 8.41 -11.44
C VAL A 83 -5.37 6.98 -11.55
N ASN A 84 -6.00 6.19 -12.41
CA ASN A 84 -5.55 4.82 -12.64
C ASN A 84 -4.10 4.80 -13.13
N LEU A 85 -3.32 3.87 -12.56
CA LEU A 85 -2.02 3.50 -13.10
C LEU A 85 -2.20 2.85 -14.46
N THR A 86 -1.26 3.08 -15.38
CA THR A 86 -1.20 2.28 -16.60
C THR A 86 -0.88 0.83 -16.25
N LYS A 87 -0.98 -0.07 -17.23
CA LYS A 87 -0.61 -1.46 -17.02
C LYS A 87 0.84 -1.58 -16.58
N GLU A 88 1.75 -0.88 -17.25
CA GLU A 88 3.18 -0.91 -16.97
C GLU A 88 3.50 -0.35 -15.58
N GLU A 89 2.84 0.76 -15.19
CA GLU A 89 3.00 1.34 -13.85
C GLU A 89 2.47 0.40 -12.76
N LYS A 90 1.33 -0.25 -13.01
CA LYS A 90 0.74 -1.21 -12.07
C LYS A 90 1.63 -2.45 -11.93
N ASP A 91 2.10 -3.02 -13.04
CA ASP A 91 2.95 -4.21 -13.04
C ASP A 91 4.24 -3.93 -12.23
N GLN A 92 4.84 -2.74 -12.35
CA GLN A 92 5.99 -2.34 -11.53
C GLN A 92 5.68 -2.23 -10.03
N VAL A 93 4.48 -1.76 -9.68
CA VAL A 93 4.05 -1.66 -8.28
C VAL A 93 3.77 -3.04 -7.71
N ASP A 94 3.06 -3.90 -8.46
CA ASP A 94 2.75 -5.27 -8.05
C ASP A 94 4.02 -6.08 -7.82
N GLU A 95 4.98 -6.04 -8.76
CA GLU A 95 6.27 -6.74 -8.65
C GLU A 95 7.05 -6.28 -7.41
N ALA A 96 7.03 -4.97 -7.10
CA ALA A 96 7.68 -4.46 -5.90
C ALA A 96 6.99 -4.90 -4.59
N CYS A 97 5.71 -5.26 -4.64
CA CYS A 97 4.97 -5.77 -3.47
C CYS A 97 5.28 -7.25 -3.17
N GLU A 98 5.82 -8.03 -4.11
CA GLU A 98 6.10 -9.48 -3.96
C GLU A 98 7.37 -9.83 -3.16
N ILE A 99 7.69 -9.03 -2.13
CA ILE A 99 8.87 -9.19 -1.24
C ILE A 99 8.97 -10.61 -0.64
#